data_AF-A0AAU4EBQ4-F1
#
_entry.id   AF-A0AAU4EBQ4-F1
#
_cell.length_a   1.000
_cell.length_b   1.000
_cell.length_c   1.000
_cell.angle_alpha   90.00
_cell.angle_beta   90.00
_cell.angle_gamma   90.00
#
_symmetry.space_group_name_H-M   'P 1'
#
loop_
_entity.id
_entity.type
_entity.pdbx_description
1 polymer ?
#
loop_
_entity_poly.entity_id
_entity_poly.type
_entity_poly.pdbx_seq_one_letter_code
_entity_poly.pdbx_strand_id
1 'polypeptide(L)'
;MALLKKKTPEEIAAEAAAKEEQRREAEERKRREQAAKEREAFDRSPAGRARAGFKRGDQVFQYSIDVLHQRAVIVAMIGGTTTKTAGDPVSVLNSVCREGWELLNGSFVFVEQGQESRDKFLSSGQNVAVKGEVVGYYLFKRCEANRAA
;
A
#
# COMPACT_ATOMS: atom_id res chain seq x y z
N MET A 1 -10.73 39.70 -47.17
CA MET A 1 -10.21 38.39 -47.63
C MET A 1 -8.81 38.22 -47.07
N ALA A 2 -8.60 37.26 -46.16
CA ALA A 2 -7.27 37.01 -45.58
C ALA A 2 -6.53 35.96 -46.42
N LEU A 3 -5.42 36.35 -47.05
CA LEU A 3 -4.53 35.48 -47.82
C LEU A 3 -3.75 34.57 -46.87
N LEU A 4 -4.10 33.27 -46.87
CA LEU A 4 -3.31 32.23 -46.22
C LEU A 4 -1.96 32.08 -46.94
N LYS A 5 -0.89 32.65 -46.37
CA LYS A 5 0.49 32.33 -46.74
C LYS A 5 0.75 30.85 -46.43
N LYS A 6 1.03 30.04 -47.46
CA LYS A 6 1.48 28.65 -47.30
C LYS A 6 2.94 28.66 -46.79
N LYS A 7 3.19 27.93 -45.70
CA LYS A 7 4.53 27.74 -45.12
C LYS A 7 5.48 27.05 -46.10
N THR A 8 6.76 27.39 -46.04
CA THR A 8 7.81 26.77 -46.87
C THR A 8 8.18 25.37 -46.35
N PRO A 9 8.74 24.47 -47.20
CA PRO A 9 9.14 23.13 -46.78
C PRO A 9 10.15 23.12 -45.62
N GLU A 10 11.03 24.12 -45.56
CA GLU A 10 12.02 24.28 -44.49
C GLU A 10 11.37 24.67 -43.15
N GLU A 11 10.35 25.54 -43.16
CA GLU A 11 9.57 25.88 -41.97
C GLU A 11 8.80 24.68 -41.42
N ILE A 12 8.27 23.82 -42.28
CA ILE A 12 7.58 22.58 -41.89
C ILE A 12 8.55 21.58 -41.27
N ALA A 13 9.77 21.45 -41.83
CA ALA A 13 10.81 20.57 -41.29
C ALA A 13 11.34 21.06 -39.92
N ALA A 14 11.55 22.36 -39.76
CA ALA A 14 11.96 22.96 -38.48
C ALA A 14 10.90 22.81 -37.39
N GLU A 15 9.61 22.99 -37.74
CA GLU A 15 8.50 22.79 -36.81
C GLU A 15 8.33 21.31 -36.40
N ALA A 16 8.55 20.38 -37.33
CA ALA A 16 8.56 18.96 -37.04
C ALA A 16 9.72 18.55 -36.11
N ALA A 17 10.93 19.08 -36.34
CA ALA A 17 12.10 18.85 -35.49
C ALA A 17 11.90 19.41 -34.07
N ALA A 18 11.39 20.63 -33.95
CA ALA A 18 11.09 21.24 -32.65
C ALA A 18 10.00 20.47 -31.88
N LYS A 19 8.99 19.93 -32.58
CA LYS A 19 7.93 19.13 -31.98
C LYS A 19 8.41 17.74 -31.54
N GLU A 20 9.34 17.14 -32.29
CA GLU A 20 9.99 15.87 -31.95
C GLU A 20 10.89 16.04 -30.71
N GLU A 21 11.66 17.14 -30.64
CA GLU A 21 12.50 17.47 -29.50
C GLU A 21 11.66 17.73 -28.24
N GLN A 22 10.59 18.52 -28.36
CA GLN A 22 9.62 18.73 -27.28
C GLN A 22 8.95 17.44 -26.81
N ARG A 23 8.67 16.49 -27.72
CA ARG A 23 8.13 15.17 -27.35
C ARG A 23 9.15 14.36 -26.55
N ARG A 24 10.41 14.33 -26.98
CA ARG A 24 11.49 13.63 -26.28
C ARG A 24 11.73 14.21 -24.89
N GLU A 25 11.80 15.53 -24.77
CA GLU A 25 11.92 16.21 -23.48
C GLU A 25 10.72 15.94 -22.56
N ALA A 26 9.50 15.97 -23.11
CA ALA A 26 8.30 15.64 -22.34
C ALA A 26 8.26 14.17 -21.89
N GLU A 27 8.73 13.23 -22.72
CA GLU A 27 8.85 11.82 -22.37
C GLU A 27 9.92 11.59 -21.30
N GLU A 28 11.09 12.19 -21.44
CA GLU A 28 12.15 12.12 -20.42
C GLU A 28 11.67 12.69 -19.09
N ARG A 29 10.99 13.85 -19.12
CA ARG A 29 10.44 14.46 -17.92
C ARG A 29 9.40 13.56 -17.26
N LYS A 30 8.46 12.99 -18.03
CA LYS A 30 7.48 12.03 -17.51
C LYS A 30 8.16 10.81 -16.89
N ARG A 31 9.19 10.27 -17.54
CA ARG A 31 9.95 9.12 -17.03
C ARG A 31 10.67 9.44 -15.72
N ARG A 32 11.28 10.62 -15.61
CA ARG A 32 11.93 11.08 -14.37
C ARG A 32 10.92 11.28 -13.25
N GLU A 33 9.78 11.91 -13.54
CA GLU A 33 8.69 12.10 -12.58
C GLU A 33 8.11 10.76 -12.10
N GLN A 34 7.94 9.79 -13.01
CA GLN A 34 7.44 8.46 -12.67
C GLN A 34 8.44 7.67 -11.83
N ALA A 35 9.73 7.69 -12.19
CA ALA A 35 10.78 7.06 -11.39
C ALA A 35 10.90 7.67 -9.98
N ALA A 36 10.71 8.99 -9.85
CA ALA A 36 10.69 9.67 -8.55
C ALA A 36 9.51 9.20 -7.69
N LYS A 37 8.31 9.09 -8.28
CA LYS A 37 7.11 8.59 -7.59
C LYS A 37 7.26 7.13 -7.16
N GLU A 38 7.82 6.29 -8.03
CA GLU A 38 8.08 4.87 -7.71
C GLU A 38 9.07 4.73 -6.58
N ARG A 39 10.12 5.56 -6.57
CA ARG A 39 11.11 5.58 -5.49
C ARG A 39 10.50 6.04 -4.18
N GLU A 40 9.69 7.10 -4.19
CA GLU A 40 8.99 7.58 -3.01
C GLU A 40 7.99 6.55 -2.47
N ALA A 41 7.25 5.87 -3.36
CA ALA A 41 6.35 4.79 -2.99
C ALA A 41 7.12 3.61 -2.37
N PHE A 42 8.28 3.26 -2.94
CA PHE A 42 9.17 2.24 -2.38
C PHE A 42 9.69 2.64 -1.00
N ASP A 43 10.14 3.87 -0.80
CA ASP A 43 10.68 4.34 0.48
C ASP A 43 9.63 4.32 1.60
N ARG A 44 8.35 4.54 1.25
CA ARG A 44 7.21 4.39 2.18
C ARG A 44 6.80 2.94 2.45
N SER A 45 7.19 2.01 1.57
CA SER A 45 6.85 0.59 1.69
C SER A 45 7.54 -0.05 2.91
N PRO A 46 7.05 -1.20 3.40
CA PRO A 46 7.68 -1.95 4.49
C PRO A 46 9.17 -2.22 4.25
N ALA A 47 9.51 -2.68 3.04
CA ALA A 47 10.88 -2.96 2.64
C ALA A 47 11.74 -1.69 2.58
N GLY A 48 11.22 -0.58 2.04
CA GLY A 48 11.93 0.70 2.02
C GLY A 48 12.26 1.22 3.43
N ARG A 49 11.28 1.14 4.35
CA ARG A 49 11.48 1.49 5.76
C ARG A 49 12.49 0.57 6.45
N ALA A 50 12.40 -0.73 6.21
CA ALA A 50 13.33 -1.73 6.72
C ALA A 50 14.77 -1.47 6.22
N ARG A 51 14.93 -1.18 4.93
CA ARG A 51 16.21 -0.83 4.31
C ARG A 51 16.80 0.44 4.93
N ALA A 52 15.97 1.47 5.11
CA ALA A 52 16.40 2.73 5.72
C ALA A 52 16.87 2.50 7.17
N GLY A 53 16.12 1.73 7.96
CA GLY A 53 16.52 1.39 9.33
C GLY A 53 17.81 0.58 9.40
N PHE A 54 17.96 -0.40 8.51
CA PHE A 54 19.18 -1.21 8.45
C PHE A 54 20.41 -0.33 8.14
N LYS A 55 20.28 0.60 7.18
CA LYS A 55 21.33 1.56 6.81
C LYS A 55 21.68 2.52 7.95
N ARG A 56 20.70 2.93 8.77
CA ARG A 56 20.96 3.76 9.95
C ARG A 56 21.72 3.04 11.07
N GLY A 57 21.78 1.70 11.04
CA GLY A 57 22.39 0.92 12.12
C GLY A 57 21.39 0.40 13.15
N ASP A 58 20.09 0.51 12.88
CA ASP A 58 19.05 0.05 13.80
C ASP A 58 19.22 -1.46 14.08
N GLN A 59 19.02 -1.85 15.34
CA GLN A 59 19.16 -3.25 15.78
C GLN A 59 17.82 -4.01 15.74
N VAL A 60 16.72 -3.25 15.82
CA VAL A 60 15.36 -3.77 15.92
C VAL A 60 14.48 -3.00 14.95
N PHE A 61 13.56 -3.71 14.31
CA PHE A 61 12.55 -3.14 13.43
C PHE A 61 11.18 -3.73 13.79
N GLN A 62 10.17 -2.87 13.90
CA GLN A 62 8.80 -3.28 14.17
C GLN A 62 7.89 -2.83 13.03
N TYR A 63 6.97 -3.69 12.62
CA TYR A 63 5.97 -3.39 11.61
C TYR A 63 4.60 -3.94 12.00
N SER A 64 3.55 -3.14 11.86
CA SER A 64 2.16 -3.55 12.10
C SER A 64 1.43 -3.81 10.78
N ILE A 65 0.75 -4.96 10.68
CA ILE A 65 -0.08 -5.34 9.53
C ILE A 65 -1.49 -5.62 10.03
N ASP A 66 -2.49 -5.16 9.31
CA ASP A 66 -3.88 -5.52 9.56
C ASP A 66 -4.10 -6.92 8.97
N VAL A 67 -4.25 -7.93 9.85
CA VAL A 67 -4.21 -9.34 9.46
C VAL A 67 -5.62 -9.86 9.16
N LEU A 68 -6.61 -9.38 9.91
CA LEU A 68 -8.00 -9.77 9.74
C LEU A 68 -8.94 -8.61 10.03
N HIS A 69 -9.77 -8.25 9.06
CA HIS A 69 -10.92 -7.39 9.29
C HIS A 69 -12.17 -8.25 9.45
N GLN A 70 -12.82 -8.16 10.62
CA GLN A 70 -14.09 -8.83 10.88
C GLN A 70 -15.21 -7.79 10.96
N ARG A 71 -16.13 -7.83 9.98
CA ARG A 71 -17.35 -7.01 9.98
C ARG A 71 -18.55 -7.90 10.20
N ALA A 72 -19.21 -7.74 11.35
CA ALA A 72 -20.51 -8.32 11.61
C ALA A 72 -21.58 -7.28 11.27
N VAL A 73 -22.54 -7.65 10.42
CA VAL A 73 -23.69 -6.81 10.01
C VAL A 73 -24.96 -7.57 10.38
N ILE A 74 -25.85 -6.95 11.16
CA ILE A 74 -27.15 -7.55 11.50
C ILE A 74 -28.13 -7.26 10.36
N VAL A 75 -28.44 -8.27 9.56
CA VAL A 75 -29.43 -8.15 8.47
C VAL A 75 -30.80 -8.54 9.01
N ALA A 76 -31.79 -7.65 8.83
CA ALA A 76 -33.17 -7.92 9.21
C ALA A 76 -33.68 -9.18 8.50
N MET A 77 -34.38 -10.06 9.22
CA MET A 77 -34.93 -11.36 8.76
C MET A 77 -33.92 -12.51 8.54
N ILE A 78 -32.60 -12.28 8.58
CA ILE A 78 -31.57 -13.32 8.27
C ILE A 78 -30.61 -13.58 9.45
N GLY A 79 -30.53 -12.67 10.43
CA GLY A 79 -29.62 -12.79 11.58
C GLY A 79 -28.28 -12.07 11.34
N GLY A 80 -27.29 -12.35 12.20
CA GLY A 80 -25.96 -11.74 12.12
C GLY A 80 -25.14 -12.36 10.99
N THR A 81 -24.69 -11.55 10.02
CA THR A 81 -23.79 -11.99 8.95
C THR A 81 -22.39 -11.47 9.24
N THR A 82 -21.40 -12.36 9.34
CA THR A 82 -19.99 -11.96 9.55
C THR A 82 -19.22 -12.11 8.25
N THR A 83 -18.58 -11.03 7.80
CA THR A 83 -17.63 -11.04 6.69
C THR A 83 -16.21 -10.92 7.24
N LYS A 84 -15.32 -11.81 6.76
CA LYS A 84 -13.91 -11.86 7.14
C LYS A 84 -13.07 -11.62 5.90
N THR A 85 -12.22 -10.62 5.94
CA THR A 85 -11.18 -10.42 4.93
C THR A 85 -9.83 -10.56 5.62
N ALA A 86 -9.08 -11.59 5.24
CA ALA A 86 -7.73 -11.83 5.74
C ALA A 86 -6.73 -11.49 4.64
N GLY A 87 -5.73 -10.65 4.97
CA GLY A 87 -4.57 -10.45 4.12
C GLY A 87 -3.53 -11.54 4.39
N ASP A 88 -2.78 -11.95 3.37
CA ASP A 88 -1.59 -12.77 3.58
C ASP A 88 -0.37 -11.87 3.85
N PRO A 89 0.12 -11.76 5.10
CA PRO A 89 1.24 -10.91 5.43
C PRO A 89 2.58 -11.46 4.91
N VAL A 90 2.65 -12.72 4.46
CA VAL A 90 3.90 -13.41 4.14
C VAL A 90 4.72 -12.65 3.09
N SER A 91 4.08 -12.10 2.06
CA SER A 91 4.76 -11.30 1.04
C SER A 91 5.47 -10.06 1.62
N VAL A 92 4.80 -9.37 2.54
CA VAL A 92 5.33 -8.20 3.24
C VAL A 92 6.47 -8.60 4.18
N LEU A 93 6.27 -9.64 5.00
CA LEU A 93 7.28 -10.12 5.94
C LEU A 93 8.55 -10.58 5.21
N ASN A 94 8.41 -11.34 4.11
CA ASN A 94 9.53 -11.75 3.28
C ASN A 94 10.26 -10.56 2.65
N SER A 95 9.54 -9.52 2.23
CA SER A 95 10.16 -8.31 1.68
C SER A 95 11.04 -7.60 2.72
N VAL A 96 10.62 -7.59 4.00
CA VAL A 96 11.41 -7.04 5.10
C VAL A 96 12.62 -7.92 5.39
N CYS A 97 12.45 -9.24 5.43
CA CYS A 97 13.56 -10.16 5.69
C CYS A 97 14.72 -10.00 4.69
N ARG A 98 14.40 -9.84 3.39
CA ARG A 98 15.40 -9.63 2.32
C ARG A 98 16.25 -8.38 2.49
N GLU A 99 15.82 -7.42 3.31
CA GLU A 99 16.57 -6.19 3.61
C GLU A 99 17.57 -6.39 4.77
N GLY A 100 17.81 -7.63 5.21
CA GLY A 100 18.74 -7.97 6.29
C GLY A 100 18.09 -8.07 7.67
N TRP A 101 16.80 -8.42 7.71
CA TRP A 101 16.05 -8.57 8.96
C TRP A 101 15.65 -10.03 9.17
N GLU A 102 15.56 -10.46 10.42
CA GLU A 102 15.08 -11.79 10.81
C GLU A 102 13.86 -11.62 11.70
N LEU A 103 12.75 -12.26 11.32
CA LEU A 103 11.53 -12.22 12.10
C LEU A 103 11.74 -12.95 13.43
N LEU A 104 11.52 -12.24 14.53
CA LEU A 104 11.71 -12.75 15.88
C LEU A 104 10.37 -13.15 16.53
N ASN A 105 9.34 -12.31 16.38
CA ASN A 105 8.04 -12.54 17.00
C ASN A 105 6.91 -11.87 16.19
N GLY A 106 5.70 -12.43 16.24
CA GLY A 106 4.45 -11.80 15.83
C GLY A 106 3.43 -11.84 16.98
N SER A 107 2.95 -10.67 17.42
CA SER A 107 1.90 -10.52 18.43
C SER A 107 0.62 -10.02 17.78
N PHE A 108 -0.52 -10.62 18.10
CA PHE A 108 -1.81 -10.26 17.49
C PHE A 108 -2.74 -9.68 18.53
N VAL A 109 -3.29 -8.50 18.26
CA VAL A 109 -4.21 -7.80 19.15
C VAL A 109 -5.53 -7.59 18.40
N PHE A 110 -6.63 -8.01 19.02
CA PHE A 110 -7.97 -7.69 18.52
C PHE A 110 -8.39 -6.33 19.09
N VAL A 111 -8.66 -5.38 18.20
CA VAL A 111 -9.15 -4.05 18.53
C VAL A 111 -10.63 -4.01 18.21
N GLU A 112 -11.46 -3.86 19.24
CA GLU A 112 -12.89 -3.68 19.09
C GLU A 112 -13.19 -2.28 18.53
N GLN A 113 -13.87 -2.22 17.39
CA GLN A 113 -14.22 -0.98 16.68
C GLN A 113 -15.66 -0.53 16.95
N GLY A 114 -16.45 -1.36 17.63
CA GLY A 114 -17.81 -1.04 18.05
C GLY A 114 -18.70 -2.27 18.11
N GLN A 115 -19.87 -2.10 18.72
CA GLN A 115 -20.90 -3.12 18.83
C GLN A 115 -22.17 -2.62 18.15
N GLU A 116 -22.72 -3.41 17.22
CA GLU A 116 -24.09 -3.20 16.77
C GLU A 116 -25.01 -4.03 17.65
N SER A 117 -25.87 -3.36 18.39
CA SER A 117 -26.93 -3.98 19.18
C SER A 117 -28.27 -3.63 18.57
N ARG A 118 -29.05 -4.64 18.16
CA ARG A 118 -30.47 -4.47 17.82
C ARG A 118 -31.31 -5.44 18.63
N ASP A 119 -32.41 -4.93 19.18
CA ASP A 119 -33.46 -5.76 19.77
C ASP A 119 -34.08 -6.64 18.67
N LYS A 120 -34.22 -7.94 18.96
CA LYS A 120 -34.94 -8.84 18.06
C LYS A 120 -36.40 -8.40 18.00
N PHE A 121 -36.79 -7.80 16.88
CA PHE A 121 -38.19 -7.56 16.56
C PHE A 121 -38.91 -8.92 16.60
N LEU A 122 -39.77 -9.15 17.61
CA LEU A 122 -40.58 -10.35 17.89
C LEU A 122 -40.05 -11.41 18.89
N SER A 123 -38.94 -11.22 19.60
CA SER A 123 -38.56 -12.14 20.71
C SER A 123 -37.74 -11.44 21.79
N SER A 124 -37.86 -11.85 23.06
CA SER A 124 -36.99 -11.36 24.13
C SER A 124 -35.56 -11.88 23.92
N GLY A 125 -34.73 -11.06 23.28
CA GLY A 125 -33.30 -11.30 23.10
C GLY A 125 -32.63 -10.16 22.34
N GLN A 126 -31.46 -9.75 22.81
CA GLN A 126 -30.62 -8.74 22.17
C GLN A 126 -29.64 -9.46 21.22
N ASN A 127 -29.59 -9.09 19.94
CA ASN A 127 -28.53 -9.53 19.05
C ASN A 127 -27.39 -8.52 19.12
N VAL A 128 -26.26 -8.93 19.69
CA VAL A 128 -25.03 -8.12 19.74
C VAL A 128 -24.04 -8.66 18.71
N ALA A 129 -23.66 -7.82 17.76
CA ALA A 129 -22.65 -8.09 16.76
C ALA A 129 -21.42 -7.23 17.05
N VAL A 130 -20.30 -7.87 17.38
CA VAL A 130 -19.03 -7.17 17.66
C VAL A 130 -18.27 -6.98 16.35
N LYS A 131 -17.94 -5.72 16.03
CA LYS A 131 -17.07 -5.35 14.92
C LYS A 131 -15.68 -5.09 15.47
N GLY A 132 -14.66 -5.67 14.84
CA GLY A 132 -13.29 -5.42 15.24
C GLY A 132 -12.28 -5.89 14.22
N GLU A 133 -11.03 -5.56 14.51
CA GLU A 133 -9.90 -5.77 13.62
C GLU A 133 -8.76 -6.43 14.39
N VAL A 134 -8.10 -7.41 13.77
CA VAL A 134 -6.89 -8.01 14.33
C VAL A 134 -5.69 -7.33 13.69
N VAL A 135 -4.93 -6.62 14.51
CA VAL A 135 -3.64 -6.02 14.14
C VAL A 135 -2.53 -6.96 14.58
N GLY A 136 -1.66 -7.34 13.65
CA GLY A 136 -0.45 -8.11 13.89
C GLY A 136 0.76 -7.18 14.01
N TYR A 137 1.46 -7.22 15.14
CA TYR A 137 2.73 -6.54 15.39
C TYR A 137 3.88 -7.53 15.21
N TYR A 138 4.73 -7.28 14.23
CA TYR A 138 5.87 -8.12 13.89
C TYR A 138 7.16 -7.43 14.32
N LEU A 139 7.98 -8.16 15.07
CA LEU A 139 9.28 -7.71 15.57
C LEU A 139 10.38 -8.45 14.83
N PHE A 140 11.36 -7.68 14.35
CA PHE A 140 12.52 -8.19 13.65
C PHE A 140 13.79 -7.76 14.35
N LYS A 141 14.78 -8.65 14.37
CA LYS A 141 16.16 -8.33 14.73
C LYS A 141 17.01 -8.20 13.46
N ARG A 142 18.06 -7.41 13.54
CA ARG A 142 19.05 -7.28 12.47
C ARG A 142 19.74 -8.63 12.21
N CYS A 143 19.84 -9.05 10.96
CA CYS A 143 20.50 -10.29 10.53
C CYS A 143 21.16 -10.09 9.16
N GLU A 144 22.47 -9.89 9.14
CA GLU A 144 23.21 -9.54 7.91
C GLU A 144 23.18 -10.65 6.86
N ALA A 145 23.05 -11.91 7.29
CA ALA A 145 22.96 -13.07 6.40
C ALA A 145 21.73 -13.04 5.46
N ASN A 146 20.67 -12.33 5.86
CA ASN A 146 19.44 -12.26 5.07
C ASN A 146 19.48 -11.16 3.99
N ARG A 147 20.55 -10.38 3.95
CA ARG A 147 20.69 -9.32 2.96
C ARG A 147 20.99 -9.94 1.60
N ALA A 148 20.04 -9.84 0.67
CA ALA A 148 20.34 -10.12 -0.73
C ALA A 148 21.41 -9.12 -1.22
N ALA A 149 22.49 -9.65 -1.81
CA ALA A 149 23.62 -8.88 -2.33
C ALA A 149 23.19 -7.83 -3.36
#